data_AF-A0A7K2EHA8-F1
#
_entry.id   AF-A0A7K2EHA8-F1
#
_cell.length_a   1.000
_cell.length_b   1.000
_cell.length_c   1.000
_cell.angle_alpha   90.00
_cell.angle_beta   90.00
_cell.angle_gamma   90.00
#
_symmetry.space_group_name_H-M   'P 1'
#
loop_
_entity.id
_entity.type
_entity.pdbx_description
1 polymer ?
#
loop_
_entity_poly.entity_id
_entity_poly.type
_entity_poly.pdbx_seq_one_letter_code
_entity_poly.pdbx_strand_id
1 'polypeptide(L)' 'MIMHHEGAVFMVRELLKVDGAVTGDDTYKLATEIHVDQVTEIDRMRLMLDSLEGAQ' A
#
# COMPACT_ATOMS: atom_id res chain seq x y z
N MET A 1 7.60 -8.71 3.28
CA MET A 1 7.25 -7.42 2.66
C MET A 1 5.74 -7.23 2.52
N ILE A 2 4.96 -8.23 2.09
CA ILE A 2 3.47 -8.12 2.03
C ILE A 2 2.87 -7.52 3.32
N MET A 3 3.14 -8.10 4.50
CA MET A 3 2.62 -7.58 5.77
C MET A 3 3.05 -6.14 6.09
N HIS A 4 4.28 -5.77 5.71
CA HIS A 4 4.78 -4.40 5.91
C HIS A 4 3.99 -3.41 5.03
N HIS A 5 3.76 -3.77 3.77
CA HIS A 5 2.97 -3.00 2.81
C HIS A 5 1.50 -2.89 3.22
N GLU A 6 0.90 -3.96 3.73
CA GLU A 6 -0.45 -3.93 4.29
C GLU A 6 -0.55 -2.93 5.46
N GLY A 7 0.49 -2.86 6.29
CA GLY A 7 0.61 -1.85 7.34
C GLY A 7 0.66 -0.41 6.80
N ALA A 8 1.45 -0.16 5.74
CA ALA A 8 1.50 1.16 5.11
C ALA A 8 0.16 1.58 4.49
N VAL A 9 -0.53 0.64 3.81
CA VAL A 9 -1.87 0.86 3.26
C VAL A 9 -2.88 1.18 4.37
N PHE A 10 -2.80 0.47 5.49
CA PHE A 10 -3.63 0.76 6.67
C PHE A 10 -3.40 2.17 7.19
N MET A 11 -2.15 2.58 7.39
CA MET A 11 -1.81 3.94 7.87
C MET A 11 -2.36 5.03 6.94
N VAL A 12 -2.24 4.88 5.62
CA VAL A 12 -2.80 5.85 4.66
C VAL A 12 -4.32 5.91 4.75
N ARG A 13 -5.00 4.76 4.87
CA ARG A 13 -6.46 4.74 5.01
C ARG A 13 -6.93 5.44 6.28
N GLU A 14 -6.21 5.26 7.38
CA GLU A 14 -6.52 5.97 8.63
C GLU A 14 -6.22 7.47 8.51
N LEU A 15 -5.11 7.86 7.88
CA LEU A 15 -4.78 9.26 7.63
C LEU A 15 -5.88 9.98 6.83
N LEU A 16 -6.41 9.35 5.78
CA LEU A 16 -7.45 9.93 4.91
C LEU A 16 -8.82 10.07 5.58
N LYS A 17 -9.06 9.39 6.71
CA LYS A 17 -10.30 9.55 7.51
C LYS A 17 -10.25 10.73 8.46
N VAL A 18 -9.07 11.30 8.70
CA VAL A 18 -8.90 12.42 9.64
C VAL A 18 -9.10 13.73 8.88
N ASP A 19 -10.18 14.45 9.22
CA ASP A 19 -10.48 15.75 8.64
C ASP A 19 -9.29 16.70 8.78
N GLY A 20 -8.84 17.26 7.65
CA GLY A 20 -7.73 18.20 7.61
C GLY A 20 -6.33 17.58 7.80
N ALA A 21 -6.18 16.26 7.89
CA ALA A 21 -4.86 15.63 7.97
C ALA A 21 -4.08 15.66 6.65
N VAL A 22 -4.79 15.81 5.53
CA VAL A 22 -4.21 15.84 4.19
C VAL A 22 -4.63 17.15 3.51
N THR A 23 -4.00 18.24 3.91
CA THR A 23 -4.36 19.62 3.50
C THR A 23 -3.43 20.23 2.45
N GLY A 24 -2.30 19.58 2.16
CA GLY A 24 -1.36 20.01 1.14
C GLY A 24 -1.30 19.02 -0.02
N ASP A 25 -1.15 19.54 -1.24
CA ASP A 25 -1.03 18.74 -2.47
C ASP A 25 0.10 17.69 -2.37
N ASP A 26 1.22 18.04 -1.74
CA ASP A 26 2.35 17.12 -1.55
C ASP A 26 2.00 15.95 -0.61
N THR A 27 1.32 16.22 0.50
CA THR A 27 0.88 15.18 1.44
C THR A 27 -0.17 14.29 0.81
N TYR A 28 -1.09 14.86 0.04
CA TYR A 28 -2.11 14.11 -0.69
C TYR A 28 -1.50 13.20 -1.75
N LYS A 29 -0.58 13.75 -2.54
CA LYS A 29 0.16 13.01 -3.56
C LYS A 29 0.93 11.86 -2.93
N LEU A 30 1.70 12.11 -1.87
CA LEU A 30 2.47 11.09 -1.16
C LEU A 30 1.55 9.98 -0.63
N ALA A 31 0.45 10.33 0.04
CA ALA A 31 -0.49 9.34 0.55
C ALA A 31 -1.10 8.47 -0.57
N THR A 32 -1.43 9.10 -1.71
CA THR A 32 -2.00 8.41 -2.87
C THR A 32 -0.97 7.50 -3.54
N GLU A 33 0.26 7.96 -3.74
CA GLU A 33 1.37 7.16 -4.31
C GLU A 33 1.68 5.96 -3.41
N ILE A 34 1.82 6.16 -2.09
CA ILE A 34 1.98 5.06 -1.13
C ILE A 34 0.81 4.07 -1.26
N HIS A 35 -0.43 4.54 -1.36
CA HIS A 35 -1.57 3.63 -1.47
C HIS A 35 -1.51 2.77 -2.74
N VAL A 36 -1.34 3.40 -3.90
CA VAL A 36 -1.40 2.74 -5.21
C VAL A 36 -0.22 1.79 -5.39
N ASP A 37 0.98 2.23 -5.07
CA ASP A 37 2.19 1.43 -5.28
C ASP A 37 2.19 0.22 -4.35
N GLN A 38 1.85 0.41 -3.07
CA GLN A 38 1.92 -0.68 -2.08
C GLN A 38 0.85 -1.75 -2.34
N VAL A 39 -0.35 -1.38 -2.78
CA VAL A 39 -1.39 -2.34 -3.21
C VAL A 39 -0.90 -3.14 -4.43
N THR A 40 -0.33 -2.46 -5.43
CA THR A 40 0.21 -3.11 -6.62
C THR A 40 1.35 -4.06 -6.28
N GLU A 41 2.24 -3.66 -5.37
CA GLU A 41 3.36 -4.48 -4.93
C GLU A 41 2.92 -5.68 -4.09
N ILE A 42 1.85 -5.57 -3.27
CA ILE A 42 1.25 -6.70 -2.58
C ILE A 42 0.76 -7.75 -3.58
N ASP A 43 0.00 -7.34 -4.58
CA ASP A 43 -0.53 -8.26 -5.59
C ASP A 43 0.60 -8.93 -6.36
N ARG A 44 1.62 -8.16 -6.76
CA ARG A 44 2.82 -8.71 -7.40
C ARG A 44 3.54 -9.73 -6.51
N MET A 45 3.71 -9.45 -5.22
CA MET A 45 4.38 -10.37 -4.30
C MET A 45 3.57 -11.64 -4.03
N ARG A 46 2.23 -11.57 -4.02
CA ARG A 46 1.37 -12.75 -3.91
C ARG A 46 1.53 -13.66 -5.12
N LEU A 47 1.52 -13.09 -6.33
CA LEU A 47 1.80 -13.85 -7.56
C LEU A 47 3.20 -14.50 -7.55
N MET A 48 4.20 -13.84 -6.98
CA MET A 48 5.53 -14.42 -6.80
C MET A 48 5.50 -15.64 -5.86
N LEU A 49 4.77 -15.57 -4.74
CA LEU A 49 4.63 -16.70 -3.82
C LEU A 49 3.90 -17.87 -4.48
N ASP A 50 2.77 -17.61 -5.14
CA ASP A 50 2.01 -18.64 -5.87
C ASP A 50 2.87 -19.34 -6.92
N SER A 51 3.71 -18.57 -7.64
CA SER A 51 4.65 -19.13 -8.63
C SER A 51 5.74 -20.01 -8.01
N LEU A 52 6.15 -19.75 -6.76
CA LEU A 52 7.13 -20.58 -6.05
C LEU A 52 6.50 -21.85 -5.47
N GLU A 53 5.24 -21.76 -5.05
CA GLU A 53 4.46 -22.92 -4.57
C GLU A 53 4.13 -23.89 -5.72
N GLY A 54 3.77 -23.38 -6.90
CA GLY A 54 3.52 -24.19 -8.09
C GLY A 54 4.78 -24.74 -8.79
N ALA A 55 5.98 -24.33 -8.36
CA ALA A 55 7.26 -24.80 -8.89
C ALA A 55 7.89 -25.94 -8.06
N GLN A 56 7.22 -26.39 -6.98
CA GLN A 56 7.59 -27.56 -6.17
C GLN A 56 6.91 -28.83 -6.70
#